data_AF-A0A1X6ND16-F1
#
_entry.id   AF-A0A1X6ND16-F1
#
_cell.length_a   1.000
_cell.length_b   1.000
_cell.length_c   1.000
_cell.angle_alpha   90.00
_cell.angle_beta   90.00
_cell.angle_gamma   90.00
#
_symmetry.space_group_name_H-M   'P 1'
#
loop_
_entity.id
_entity.type
_entity.pdbx_description
1 polymer ?
#
loop_
_entity_poly.entity_id
_entity_poly.type
_entity_poly.pdbx_seq_one_letter_code
_entity_poly.pdbx_strand_id
1 'polypeptide(L)'
;MASTPPVDLSGLIKFKALTRGRREARRQFALVREQLAEIQSIGRNHLLYIEWQGFSERYEKIERDMRENTNTCLSFLTAHRDALVPLVKSDISVKDKTETIEQFLKALQPFVENAEELQYTLGKLTDDVETFPDRVAEAVWAACPWYMKLWDSIKTCCTNLAKWLWEVVSRVDSCMADTTSLNEKMPLLPKLSSKPEAPIECVSLHAALQNLQSAWRRIEMPCKALCTSLQLAKMMEDPESCAMFIGNADHVSTQLQQYCQIFATD
;
A
#
# COMPACT_ATOMS: atom_id res chain seq x y z
N MET A 1 -12.04 -24.54 -31.94
CA MET A 1 -11.48 -23.17 -31.87
C MET A 1 -11.89 -22.59 -30.52
N ALA A 2 -10.97 -22.51 -29.56
CA ALA A 2 -11.28 -21.93 -28.25
C ALA A 2 -11.30 -20.40 -28.38
N SER A 3 -12.46 -19.80 -28.10
CA SER A 3 -12.61 -18.35 -27.97
C SER A 3 -11.63 -17.87 -26.92
N THR A 4 -10.72 -16.96 -27.29
CA THR A 4 -9.87 -16.27 -26.31
C THR A 4 -10.80 -15.58 -25.30
N PRO A 5 -10.61 -15.77 -23.99
CA PRO A 5 -11.46 -15.11 -23.00
C PRO A 5 -11.37 -13.58 -23.17
N PRO A 6 -12.49 -12.86 -23.00
CA PRO A 6 -12.49 -11.41 -23.14
C PRO A 6 -11.53 -10.80 -22.11
N VAL A 7 -10.63 -9.93 -22.59
CA VAL A 7 -9.67 -9.21 -21.75
C VAL A 7 -10.45 -8.23 -20.85
N ASP A 8 -10.22 -8.28 -19.54
CA ASP A 8 -10.77 -7.31 -18.59
C ASP A 8 -10.06 -5.95 -18.71
N LEU A 9 -10.46 -5.17 -19.71
CA LEU A 9 -9.93 -3.83 -19.97
C LEU A 9 -10.11 -2.89 -18.77
N SER A 10 -11.19 -3.05 -17.98
CA SER A 10 -11.46 -2.23 -16.80
C SER A 10 -10.43 -2.49 -15.71
N GLY A 11 -10.10 -3.76 -15.46
CA GLY A 11 -9.03 -4.18 -14.55
C GLY A 11 -7.67 -3.60 -14.94
N LEU A 12 -7.31 -3.65 -16.23
CA LEU A 12 -6.04 -3.14 -16.74
C LEU A 12 -5.91 -1.62 -16.65
N ILE A 13 -6.99 -0.87 -16.94
CA ILE A 13 -6.99 0.60 -16.80
C ILE A 13 -6.80 0.99 -15.34
N LYS A 14 -7.50 0.34 -14.42
CA LYS A 14 -7.34 0.56 -12.97
C LYS A 14 -5.92 0.24 -12.53
N PHE A 15 -5.35 -0.88 -12.98
CA PHE A 15 -3.97 -1.25 -12.66
C PHE A 15 -2.96 -0.21 -13.14
N LYS A 16 -3.10 0.28 -14.38
CA LYS A 16 -2.26 1.35 -14.92
C LYS A 16 -2.41 2.69 -14.18
N ALA A 17 -3.58 2.97 -13.61
CA ALA A 17 -3.72 4.15 -12.76
C ALA A 17 -2.93 4.00 -11.45
N LEU A 18 -2.89 2.79 -10.88
CA LEU A 18 -2.16 2.51 -9.64
C LEU A 18 -0.63 2.57 -9.84
N THR A 19 -0.10 2.15 -11.00
CA THR A 19 1.34 2.24 -11.31
C THR A 19 1.86 3.67 -11.38
N ARG A 20 1.00 4.65 -11.67
CA ARG A 20 1.35 6.10 -11.59
C ARG A 20 1.75 6.53 -10.18
N GLY A 21 1.30 5.80 -9.16
CA GLY A 21 1.72 6.01 -7.77
C GLY A 21 3.24 5.96 -7.59
N ARG A 22 3.98 5.25 -8.45
CA ARG A 22 5.45 5.20 -8.40
C ARG A 22 6.12 6.56 -8.63
N ARG A 23 5.75 7.21 -9.73
CA ARG A 23 6.28 8.54 -10.08
C ARG A 23 5.88 9.58 -9.06
N GLU A 24 4.64 9.51 -8.58
CA GLU A 24 4.15 10.43 -7.56
C GLU A 24 4.88 10.23 -6.23
N ALA A 25 5.09 8.99 -5.77
CA ALA A 25 5.83 8.72 -4.54
C ALA A 25 7.26 9.29 -4.59
N ARG A 26 8.00 9.08 -5.69
CA ARG A 26 9.35 9.69 -5.86
C ARG A 26 9.32 11.21 -5.78
N ARG A 27 8.34 11.84 -6.45
CA ARG A 27 8.16 13.30 -6.43
C ARG A 27 7.93 13.80 -5.01
N GLN A 28 7.07 13.12 -4.26
CA GLN A 28 6.73 13.48 -2.89
C GLN A 28 7.90 13.24 -1.92
N PHE A 29 8.66 12.15 -2.06
CA PHE A 29 9.89 11.95 -1.29
C PHE A 29 10.88 13.11 -1.47
N ALA A 30 11.09 13.56 -2.71
CA ALA A 30 11.94 14.70 -2.99
C ALA A 30 11.39 16.00 -2.40
N LEU A 31 10.08 16.25 -2.53
CA LEU A 31 9.42 17.45 -2.01
C LEU A 31 9.53 17.56 -0.48
N VAL A 32 9.20 16.49 0.25
CA VAL A 32 9.31 16.45 1.72
C VAL A 32 10.76 16.62 2.16
N ARG A 33 11.72 16.06 1.42
CA ARG A 33 13.14 16.25 1.70
C ARG A 33 13.54 17.73 1.63
N GLU A 34 13.12 18.45 0.59
CA GLU A 34 13.39 19.88 0.48
C GLU A 34 12.68 20.68 1.59
N GLN A 35 11.44 20.33 1.94
CA GLN A 35 10.72 20.95 3.07
C GLN A 35 11.47 20.76 4.40
N LEU A 36 11.97 19.54 4.68
CA LEU A 36 12.79 19.26 5.87
C LEU A 36 14.08 20.09 5.90
N ALA A 37 14.70 20.33 4.74
CA ALA A 37 15.90 21.15 4.64
C ALA A 37 15.64 22.64 4.93
N GLU A 38 14.45 23.14 4.60
CA GLU A 38 14.04 24.53 4.80
C GLU A 38 13.61 24.83 6.25
N ILE A 39 13.17 23.82 7.00
CA ILE A 39 12.81 23.98 8.41
C ILE A 39 14.07 24.31 9.22
N GLN A 40 14.11 25.53 9.78
CA GLN A 40 15.29 26.06 10.50
C GLN A 40 15.78 25.17 11.65
N SER A 41 14.87 24.50 12.37
CA SER A 41 15.21 23.62 13.49
C SER A 41 15.67 22.22 13.07
N ILE A 42 15.46 21.84 11.81
CA ILE A 42 15.85 20.53 11.27
C ILE A 42 17.06 20.75 10.35
N GLY A 43 16.86 21.22 9.12
CA GLY A 43 17.94 21.38 8.15
C GLY A 43 18.58 20.04 7.73
N ARG A 44 19.57 20.11 6.83
CA ARG A 44 20.13 18.92 6.14
C ARG A 44 20.96 17.98 7.02
N ASN A 45 21.49 18.46 8.14
CA ASN A 45 22.37 17.68 9.02
C ASN A 45 21.59 17.01 10.17
N HIS A 46 20.29 17.26 10.28
CA HIS A 46 19.48 16.73 11.37
C HIS A 46 19.09 15.27 11.13
N LEU A 47 18.96 14.51 12.23
CA LEU A 47 18.67 13.08 12.19
C LEU A 47 17.40 12.74 11.40
N LEU A 48 16.34 13.54 11.53
CA LEU A 48 15.10 13.38 10.76
C LEU A 48 15.29 13.54 9.24
N TYR A 49 16.18 14.44 8.80
CA TYR A 49 16.49 14.57 7.39
C TYR A 49 17.20 13.32 6.86
N ILE A 50 18.18 12.82 7.61
CA ILE A 50 18.92 11.59 7.28
C ILE A 50 17.98 10.38 7.29
N GLU A 51 17.08 10.30 8.26
CA GLU A 51 16.06 9.26 8.34
C GLU A 51 15.13 9.28 7.12
N TRP A 52 14.64 10.46 6.73
CA TRP A 52 13.80 10.60 5.54
C TRP A 52 14.54 10.19 4.26
N GLN A 53 15.81 10.54 4.14
CA GLN A 53 16.65 10.07 3.05
C GLN A 53 16.74 8.54 3.04
N GLY A 54 16.89 7.92 4.21
CA GLY A 54 16.84 6.47 4.37
C GLY A 54 15.51 5.87 3.90
N PHE A 55 14.37 6.55 4.09
CA PHE A 55 13.07 6.10 3.57
C PHE A 55 13.03 6.14 2.04
N SER A 56 13.55 7.22 1.44
CA SER A 56 13.66 7.36 -0.02
C SER A 56 14.56 6.28 -0.63
N GLU A 57 15.70 5.99 -0.02
CA GLU A 57 16.62 4.95 -0.49
C GLU A 57 16.00 3.55 -0.37
N ARG A 58 15.29 3.26 0.74
CA ARG A 58 14.52 2.02 0.90
C ARG A 58 13.42 1.91 -0.16
N TYR A 59 12.69 2.98 -0.44
CA TYR A 59 11.68 3.02 -1.49
C TYR A 59 12.26 2.69 -2.87
N GLU A 60 13.36 3.34 -3.25
CA GLU A 60 14.01 3.11 -4.54
C GLU A 60 14.50 1.66 -4.69
N LYS A 61 15.00 1.07 -3.58
CA LYS A 61 15.36 -0.34 -3.56
C LYS A 61 14.14 -1.23 -3.79
N ILE A 62 13.07 -1.07 -3.02
CA ILE A 62 11.83 -1.84 -3.18
C ILE A 62 11.31 -1.75 -4.62
N GLU A 63 11.29 -0.55 -5.22
CA GLU A 63 10.79 -0.37 -6.58
C GLU A 63 11.70 -1.01 -7.64
N ARG A 64 13.01 -1.05 -7.42
CA ARG A 64 13.95 -1.77 -8.28
C ARG A 64 13.69 -3.27 -8.21
N ASP A 65 13.61 -3.80 -6.99
CA ASP A 65 13.41 -5.23 -6.73
C ASP A 65 12.03 -5.69 -7.27
N MET A 66 10.98 -4.87 -7.12
CA MET A 66 9.67 -5.11 -7.74
C MET A 66 9.74 -5.20 -9.27
N ARG A 67 10.50 -4.30 -9.92
CA ARG A 67 10.67 -4.33 -11.38
C ARG A 67 11.46 -5.54 -11.84
N GLU A 68 12.53 -5.88 -11.15
CA GLU A 68 13.34 -7.08 -11.45
C GLU A 68 12.51 -8.36 -11.29
N ASN A 69 11.76 -8.48 -10.18
CA ASN A 69 10.87 -9.62 -9.94
C ASN A 69 9.78 -9.71 -11.02
N THR A 70 9.20 -8.56 -11.40
CA THR A 70 8.18 -8.48 -12.47
C THR A 70 8.74 -8.89 -13.83
N ASN A 71 9.91 -8.39 -14.22
CA ASN A 71 10.55 -8.72 -15.50
C ASN A 71 10.92 -10.19 -15.58
N THR A 72 11.42 -10.75 -14.48
CA THR A 72 11.79 -12.16 -14.41
C THR A 72 10.54 -13.03 -14.47
N CYS A 73 9.47 -12.67 -13.74
CA CYS A 73 8.17 -13.34 -13.82
C CYS A 73 7.59 -13.27 -15.25
N LEU A 74 7.61 -12.10 -15.89
CA LEU A 74 7.14 -11.92 -17.26
C LEU A 74 7.92 -12.80 -18.24
N SER A 75 9.24 -12.84 -18.12
CA SER A 75 10.11 -13.68 -18.95
C SER A 75 9.81 -15.16 -18.75
N PHE A 76 9.63 -15.59 -17.50
CA PHE A 76 9.25 -16.95 -17.13
C PHE A 76 7.89 -17.33 -17.73
N LEU A 77 6.84 -16.52 -17.53
CA LEU A 77 5.50 -16.77 -18.07
C LEU A 77 5.50 -16.80 -19.59
N THR A 78 6.26 -15.91 -20.23
CA THR A 78 6.38 -15.87 -21.69
C THR A 78 7.04 -17.14 -22.22
N ALA A 79 8.14 -17.60 -21.60
CA ALA A 79 8.83 -18.81 -21.99
C ALA A 79 7.97 -20.08 -21.78
N HIS A 80 7.16 -20.11 -20.71
CA HIS A 80 6.37 -21.29 -20.37
C HIS A 80 4.93 -21.25 -20.87
N ARG A 81 4.47 -20.15 -21.47
CA ARG A 81 3.18 -20.08 -22.15
C ARG A 81 3.07 -21.17 -23.21
N ASP A 82 4.13 -21.33 -24.00
CA ASP A 82 4.21 -22.34 -25.04
C ASP A 82 4.43 -23.75 -24.48
N ALA A 83 4.68 -23.91 -23.17
CA ALA A 83 4.81 -25.20 -22.49
C ALA A 83 3.52 -25.62 -21.74
N LEU A 84 2.81 -24.67 -21.11
CA LEU A 84 1.53 -24.92 -20.42
C LEU A 84 0.39 -25.26 -21.40
N VAL A 85 0.31 -24.58 -22.54
CA VAL A 85 -0.74 -24.81 -23.54
C VAL A 85 -0.67 -26.23 -24.13
N PRO A 86 0.50 -26.79 -24.47
CA PRO A 86 0.64 -28.20 -24.82
C PRO A 86 0.18 -29.14 -23.72
N LEU A 87 0.55 -28.95 -22.45
CA LEU A 87 0.16 -29.85 -21.35
C LEU A 87 -1.36 -30.09 -21.26
N VAL A 88 -2.15 -29.06 -21.56
CA VAL A 88 -3.62 -29.15 -21.65
C VAL A 88 -4.07 -30.00 -22.84
N LYS A 89 -3.41 -29.85 -24.00
CA LYS A 89 -3.89 -30.35 -25.30
C LYS A 89 -3.27 -31.67 -25.76
N SER A 90 -2.11 -32.05 -25.22
CA SER A 90 -1.40 -33.25 -25.65
C SER A 90 -1.78 -34.49 -24.84
N ASP A 91 -1.84 -35.63 -25.54
CA ASP A 91 -2.02 -36.99 -25.00
C ASP A 91 -0.76 -37.51 -24.26
N ILE A 92 -0.08 -36.64 -23.50
CA ILE A 92 1.03 -37.08 -22.64
C ILE A 92 0.47 -37.83 -21.44
N SER A 93 1.25 -38.77 -20.92
CA SER A 93 0.88 -39.51 -19.72
C SER A 93 0.66 -38.55 -18.53
N VAL A 94 -0.27 -38.90 -17.63
CA VAL A 94 -0.52 -38.13 -16.40
C VAL A 94 0.79 -37.92 -15.63
N LYS A 95 1.66 -38.93 -15.60
CA LYS A 95 2.97 -38.86 -14.94
C LYS A 95 3.86 -37.75 -15.50
N ASP A 96 3.98 -37.63 -16.82
CA ASP A 96 4.81 -36.60 -17.46
C ASP A 96 4.21 -35.20 -17.25
N LYS A 97 2.87 -35.09 -17.21
CA LYS A 97 2.19 -33.83 -16.87
C LYS A 97 2.50 -33.41 -15.44
N THR A 98 2.40 -34.33 -14.48
CA THR A 98 2.73 -34.09 -13.06
C THR A 98 4.18 -33.64 -12.89
N GLU A 99 5.13 -34.29 -13.58
CA GLU A 99 6.54 -33.91 -13.53
C GLU A 99 6.78 -32.51 -14.10
N THR A 100 6.12 -32.16 -15.22
CA THR A 100 6.25 -30.83 -15.82
C THR A 100 5.64 -29.74 -14.92
N ILE A 101 4.47 -30.02 -14.32
CA ILE A 101 3.83 -29.12 -13.35
C ILE A 101 4.73 -28.90 -12.14
N GLU A 102 5.40 -29.95 -11.66
CA GLU A 102 6.34 -29.84 -10.54
C GLU A 102 7.55 -28.97 -10.86
N GLN A 103 8.13 -29.10 -12.05
CA GLN A 103 9.21 -28.23 -12.51
C GLN A 103 8.75 -26.76 -12.60
N PHE A 104 7.54 -26.54 -13.14
CA PHE A 104 6.96 -25.20 -13.23
C PHE A 104 6.73 -24.59 -11.84
N LEU A 105 6.14 -25.35 -10.90
CA LEU A 105 5.91 -24.90 -9.53
C LEU A 105 7.22 -24.53 -8.84
N LYS A 106 8.25 -25.35 -8.99
CA LYS A 106 9.58 -25.08 -8.43
C LYS A 106 10.19 -23.79 -8.97
N ALA A 107 9.97 -23.49 -10.25
CA ALA A 107 10.43 -22.25 -10.87
C ALA A 107 9.54 -21.04 -10.50
N LEU A 108 8.24 -21.26 -10.25
CA LEU A 108 7.29 -20.20 -9.89
C LEU A 108 7.46 -19.74 -8.43
N GLN A 109 7.79 -20.67 -7.53
CA GLN A 109 7.82 -20.46 -6.08
C GLN A 109 8.65 -19.24 -5.63
N PRO A 110 9.88 -19.01 -6.14
CA PRO A 110 10.66 -17.83 -5.75
C PRO A 110 9.97 -16.51 -6.08
N PHE A 111 9.16 -16.42 -7.13
CA PHE A 111 8.43 -15.20 -7.47
C PHE A 111 7.32 -14.89 -6.47
N VAL A 112 6.66 -15.93 -5.95
CA VAL A 112 5.61 -15.79 -4.94
C VAL A 112 6.24 -15.28 -3.63
N GLU A 113 7.31 -15.93 -3.19
CA GLU A 113 8.04 -15.56 -1.97
C GLU A 113 8.57 -14.12 -2.05
N ASN A 114 9.24 -13.77 -3.17
CA ASN A 114 9.71 -12.40 -3.39
C ASN A 114 8.56 -11.39 -3.44
N ALA A 115 7.42 -11.74 -4.03
CA ALA A 115 6.27 -10.85 -4.09
C ALA A 115 5.69 -10.58 -2.70
N GLU A 116 5.60 -11.60 -1.84
CA GLU A 116 5.16 -11.45 -0.44
C GLU A 116 6.13 -10.60 0.37
N GLU A 117 7.45 -10.85 0.25
CA GLU A 117 8.47 -10.09 0.96
C GLU A 117 8.45 -8.60 0.56
N LEU A 118 8.33 -8.32 -0.74
CA LEU A 118 8.24 -6.96 -1.26
C LEU A 118 6.95 -6.26 -0.82
N GLN A 119 5.82 -6.99 -0.78
CA GLN A 119 4.55 -6.47 -0.26
C GLN A 119 4.68 -6.10 1.22
N TYR A 120 5.31 -6.95 2.02
CA TYR A 120 5.53 -6.72 3.44
C TYR A 120 6.47 -5.53 3.67
N THR A 121 7.59 -5.47 2.95
CA THR A 121 8.59 -4.39 3.09
C THR A 121 8.02 -3.04 2.67
N LEU A 122 7.21 -3.00 1.60
CA LEU A 122 6.47 -1.80 1.22
C LEU A 122 5.40 -1.45 2.25
N GLY A 123 4.74 -2.44 2.86
CA GLY A 123 3.88 -2.30 4.03
C GLY A 123 4.53 -1.47 5.13
N LYS A 124 5.65 -1.99 5.63
CA LYS A 124 6.42 -1.37 6.70
C LYS A 124 6.90 0.04 6.37
N LEU A 125 7.38 0.27 5.13
CA LEU A 125 7.79 1.61 4.70
C LEU A 125 6.63 2.61 4.74
N THR A 126 5.42 2.19 4.33
CA THR A 126 4.24 3.05 4.38
C THR A 126 3.89 3.45 5.82
N ASP A 127 3.96 2.51 6.76
CA ASP A 127 3.72 2.77 8.19
C ASP A 127 4.79 3.70 8.78
N ASP A 128 6.06 3.49 8.43
CA ASP A 128 7.19 4.35 8.83
C ASP A 128 6.97 5.81 8.34
N VAL A 129 6.51 5.97 7.10
CA VAL A 129 6.22 7.27 6.47
C VAL A 129 4.97 7.93 7.08
N GLU A 130 3.94 7.16 7.41
CA GLU A 130 2.71 7.66 8.05
C GLU A 130 2.97 8.28 9.42
N THR A 131 3.85 7.64 10.21
CA THR A 131 4.20 8.11 11.56
C THR A 131 5.29 9.18 11.58
N PHE A 132 5.91 9.50 10.44
CA PHE A 132 7.01 10.46 10.36
C PHE A 132 6.61 11.92 10.64
N PRO A 133 5.48 12.46 10.13
CA PRO A 133 5.04 13.83 10.42
C PRO A 133 4.93 14.13 11.92
N ASP A 134 4.45 13.18 12.71
CA ASP A 134 4.34 13.32 14.17
C ASP A 134 5.71 13.57 14.83
N ARG A 135 6.74 12.86 14.36
CA ARG A 135 8.12 13.00 14.86
C ARG A 135 8.74 14.33 14.44
N VAL A 136 8.42 14.81 13.24
CA VAL A 136 8.79 16.15 12.78
C VAL A 136 8.12 17.21 13.65
N ALA A 137 6.81 17.10 13.89
CA ALA A 137 6.07 18.03 14.72
C ALA A 137 6.63 18.08 16.15
N GLU A 138 6.96 16.93 16.73
CA GLU A 138 7.58 16.83 18.05
C GLU A 138 8.95 17.52 18.08
N ALA A 139 9.81 17.28 17.08
CA ALA A 139 11.14 17.90 17.02
C ALA A 139 11.06 19.42 16.82
N VAL A 140 10.18 19.90 15.94
CA VAL A 140 9.93 21.34 15.73
C VAL A 140 9.42 21.98 17.02
N TRP A 141 8.43 21.35 17.66
CA TRP A 141 7.90 21.81 18.94
C TRP A 141 8.96 21.85 20.03
N ALA A 142 9.81 20.83 20.12
CA ALA A 142 10.90 20.80 21.10
C ALA A 142 11.85 21.99 20.92
N ALA A 143 12.18 22.34 19.68
CA ALA A 143 13.03 23.47 19.32
C ALA A 143 12.35 24.85 19.48
N CYS A 144 11.02 24.91 19.59
CA CYS A 144 10.33 26.18 19.77
C CYS A 144 10.76 26.89 21.07
N PRO A 145 10.98 28.22 21.03
CA PRO A 145 11.20 29.00 22.23
C PRO A 145 10.08 28.83 23.26
N TRP A 146 10.43 28.87 24.55
CA TRP A 146 9.48 28.63 25.64
C TRP A 146 8.26 29.56 25.61
N TYR A 147 8.41 30.79 25.12
CA TYR A 147 7.32 31.76 25.06
C TYR A 147 6.26 31.41 24.01
N MET A 148 6.65 30.76 22.89
CA MET A 148 5.69 30.24 21.90
C MET A 148 4.86 29.10 22.52
N LYS A 149 5.52 28.22 23.29
CA LYS A 149 4.84 27.14 24.03
C LYS A 149 3.85 27.67 25.05
N LEU A 150 4.24 28.73 25.77
CA LEU A 150 3.36 29.43 26.71
C LEU A 150 2.18 30.08 25.97
N TRP A 151 2.43 30.72 24.82
CA TRP A 151 1.40 31.36 24.03
C TRP A 151 0.36 30.38 23.51
N ASP A 152 0.77 29.24 22.96
CA ASP A 152 -0.17 28.21 22.51
C ASP A 152 -0.95 27.59 23.68
N SER A 153 -0.32 27.48 24.86
CA SER A 153 -1.03 27.06 26.09
C SER A 153 -2.12 28.07 26.48
N ILE A 154 -1.83 29.38 26.39
CA ILE A 154 -2.81 30.45 26.63
C ILE A 154 -3.92 30.38 25.59
N LYS A 155 -3.58 30.26 24.30
CA LYS A 155 -4.55 30.17 23.20
C LYS A 155 -5.49 28.98 23.39
N THR A 156 -4.94 27.82 23.75
CA THR A 156 -5.71 26.61 24.06
C THR A 156 -6.61 26.80 25.27
N CYS A 157 -6.15 27.52 26.31
CA CYS A 157 -6.98 27.89 27.45
C CYS A 157 -8.16 28.78 27.03
N CYS A 158 -7.91 29.80 26.21
CA CYS A 158 -8.93 30.72 25.72
C CYS A 158 -9.97 30.03 24.81
N THR A 159 -9.56 29.14 23.90
CA THR A 159 -10.50 28.41 23.03
C THR A 159 -11.39 27.47 23.84
N ASN A 160 -10.83 26.79 24.83
CA ASN A 160 -11.60 25.95 25.74
C ASN A 160 -12.56 26.76 26.61
N LEU A 161 -12.11 27.90 27.13
CA LEU A 161 -12.98 28.80 27.88
C LEU A 161 -14.13 29.32 27.02
N ALA A 162 -13.86 29.72 25.78
CA ALA A 162 -14.88 30.16 24.83
C ALA A 162 -15.88 29.03 24.50
N LYS A 163 -15.39 27.81 24.27
CA LYS A 163 -16.24 26.64 24.02
C LYS A 163 -17.13 26.33 25.22
N TRP A 164 -16.55 26.34 26.43
CA TRP A 164 -17.30 26.15 27.66
C TRP A 164 -18.35 27.24 27.87
N LEU A 165 -18.01 28.51 27.66
CA LEU A 165 -18.96 29.62 27.75
C LEU A 165 -20.10 29.44 26.74
N TRP A 166 -19.80 29.04 25.51
CA TRP A 166 -20.81 28.77 24.49
C TRP A 166 -21.74 27.61 24.90
N GLU A 167 -21.19 26.53 25.47
CA GLU A 167 -21.99 25.43 26.01
C GLU A 167 -22.88 25.86 27.18
N VAL A 168 -22.40 26.76 28.05
CA VAL A 168 -23.22 27.32 29.15
C VAL A 168 -24.33 28.21 28.60
N VAL A 169 -24.02 29.12 27.67
CA VAL A 169 -25.00 30.02 27.05
C VAL A 169 -26.09 29.22 26.35
N SER A 170 -25.70 28.24 25.52
CA SER A 170 -26.66 27.38 24.82
C SER A 170 -27.55 26.57 25.77
N ARG A 171 -27.04 26.14 26.93
CA ARG A 171 -27.86 25.49 27.96
C ARG A 171 -28.85 26.44 28.63
N VAL A 172 -28.46 27.67 28.88
CA VAL A 172 -29.36 28.68 29.45
C VAL A 172 -30.48 29.00 28.46
N ASP A 173 -30.16 29.15 27.18
CA ASP A 173 -31.17 29.36 26.13
C ASP A 173 -32.15 28.18 26.04
N SER A 174 -31.66 26.93 26.13
CA SER A 174 -32.52 25.74 26.17
C SER A 174 -33.35 25.61 27.45
N CYS A 175 -32.79 25.95 28.62
CA CYS A 175 -33.54 25.95 29.89
C CYS A 175 -34.61 27.03 29.95
N MET A 176 -34.38 28.19 29.31
CA MET A 176 -35.40 29.23 29.18
C MET A 176 -36.52 28.82 28.21
N ALA A 177 -36.25 27.89 27.28
CA ALA A 177 -37.26 27.29 26.43
C ALA A 177 -38.05 26.15 27.10
N ASP A 178 -37.44 25.39 28.01
CA ASP A 178 -38.05 24.23 28.69
C ASP A 178 -38.05 24.37 30.23
N THR A 179 -39.00 25.10 30.80
CA THR A 179 -39.19 25.21 32.27
C THR A 179 -39.88 23.98 32.91
N THR A 180 -39.55 22.75 32.49
CA THR A 180 -40.06 21.54 33.17
C THR A 180 -39.05 20.40 33.19
N SER A 181 -38.58 20.09 34.40
CA SER A 181 -37.69 18.97 34.79
C SER A 181 -36.16 19.21 34.73
N LEU A 182 -35.61 19.62 35.87
CA LEU A 182 -34.18 19.65 36.16
C LEU A 182 -33.78 18.36 36.85
N ASN A 183 -33.15 17.44 36.12
CA ASN A 183 -32.17 16.55 36.69
C ASN A 183 -31.27 16.00 35.59
N GLU A 184 -30.10 16.60 35.32
CA GLU A 184 -29.03 15.82 34.72
C GLU A 184 -27.62 16.41 34.82
N LYS A 185 -26.68 15.46 34.80
CA LYS A 185 -25.27 15.48 35.17
C LYS A 185 -24.43 16.58 34.51
N MET A 186 -23.47 17.05 35.29
CA MET A 186 -22.38 17.93 34.88
C MET A 186 -21.52 17.24 33.79
N PRO A 187 -21.30 17.85 32.62
CA PRO A 187 -20.48 17.25 31.56
C PRO A 187 -19.01 17.29 31.95
N LEU A 188 -18.32 16.18 31.72
CA LEU A 188 -16.87 16.07 31.89
C LEU A 188 -16.16 16.96 30.85
N LEU A 189 -15.15 17.70 31.31
CA LEU A 189 -14.32 18.58 30.49
C LEU A 189 -13.74 17.86 29.25
N PRO A 190 -13.71 18.50 28.08
CA PRO A 190 -13.07 17.94 26.90
C PRO A 190 -11.57 17.74 27.14
N LYS A 191 -11.06 16.56 26.79
CA LYS A 191 -9.62 16.24 26.88
C LYS A 191 -8.83 17.22 26.01
N LEU A 192 -7.96 18.00 26.65
CA LEU A 192 -6.95 18.84 26.02
C LEU A 192 -5.86 17.97 25.39
N SER A 193 -5.76 17.97 24.06
CA SER A 193 -4.48 17.83 23.35
C SER A 193 -4.74 18.03 21.85
N SER A 194 -4.66 19.26 21.36
CA SER A 194 -4.43 19.48 19.93
C SER A 194 -2.93 19.43 19.71
N LYS A 195 -2.43 18.27 19.27
CA LYS A 195 -1.06 18.17 18.75
C LYS A 195 -0.88 19.26 17.68
N PRO A 196 0.24 19.99 17.68
CA PRO A 196 0.53 20.93 16.60
C PRO A 196 0.54 20.16 15.27
N GLU A 197 -0.15 20.70 14.26
CA GLU A 197 -0.12 20.13 12.90
C GLU A 197 1.31 20.17 12.37
N ALA A 198 1.76 19.04 11.83
CA ALA A 198 3.11 18.95 11.27
C ALA A 198 3.25 19.90 10.08
N PRO A 199 4.37 20.61 9.93
CA PRO A 199 4.60 21.54 8.81
C PRO A 199 4.83 20.84 7.47
N ILE A 200 4.60 19.53 7.39
CA ILE A 200 4.92 18.67 6.24
C ILE A 200 3.69 17.87 5.86
N GLU A 201 3.31 17.94 4.58
CA GLU A 201 2.20 17.17 4.02
C GLU A 201 2.69 15.81 3.48
N CYS A 202 2.60 14.75 4.30
CA CYS A 202 2.87 13.38 3.84
C CYS A 202 1.63 12.65 3.30
N VAL A 203 0.45 13.27 3.33
CA VAL A 203 -0.83 12.62 2.94
C VAL A 203 -0.80 12.13 1.50
N SER A 204 -0.25 12.94 0.60
CA SER A 204 -0.08 12.61 -0.83
C SER A 204 0.87 11.42 -1.05
N LEU A 205 1.96 11.35 -0.27
CA LEU A 205 2.93 10.25 -0.32
C LEU A 205 2.33 8.95 0.20
N HIS A 206 1.65 8.99 1.35
CA HIS A 206 1.00 7.81 1.92
C HIS A 206 -0.01 7.22 0.92
N ALA A 207 -0.85 8.06 0.31
CA ALA A 207 -1.78 7.62 -0.73
C ALA A 207 -1.05 7.03 -1.96
N ALA A 208 0.07 7.61 -2.39
CA ALA A 208 0.87 7.09 -3.49
C ALA A 208 1.49 5.71 -3.17
N LEU A 209 1.97 5.50 -1.94
CA LEU A 209 2.49 4.22 -1.47
C LEU A 209 1.38 3.17 -1.35
N GLN A 210 0.20 3.52 -0.83
CA GLN A 210 -0.97 2.63 -0.80
C GLN A 210 -1.44 2.22 -2.20
N ASN A 211 -1.40 3.15 -3.16
CA ASN A 211 -1.69 2.83 -4.56
C ASN A 211 -0.67 1.83 -5.13
N LEU A 212 0.62 2.01 -4.83
CA LEU A 212 1.66 1.05 -5.24
C LEU A 212 1.47 -0.31 -4.57
N GLN A 213 1.16 -0.38 -3.27
CA GLN A 213 0.82 -1.63 -2.59
C GLN A 213 -0.39 -2.31 -3.24
N SER A 214 -1.42 -1.54 -3.59
CA SER A 214 -2.60 -2.06 -4.27
C SER A 214 -2.29 -2.57 -5.67
N ALA A 215 -1.37 -1.92 -6.40
CA ALA A 215 -0.86 -2.43 -7.67
C ALA A 215 -0.10 -3.74 -7.44
N TRP A 216 0.84 -3.77 -6.51
CA TRP A 216 1.67 -4.95 -6.26
C TRP A 216 0.84 -6.17 -5.84
N ARG A 217 -0.15 -5.98 -4.96
CA ARG A 217 -1.11 -7.02 -4.58
C ARG A 217 -1.86 -7.61 -5.78
N ARG A 218 -2.11 -6.82 -6.85
CA ARG A 218 -2.72 -7.32 -8.10
C ARG A 218 -1.79 -8.18 -8.95
N ILE A 219 -0.47 -8.13 -8.73
CA ILE A 219 0.50 -9.06 -9.31
C ILE A 219 0.64 -10.29 -8.39
N GLU A 220 0.81 -10.06 -7.10
CA GLU A 220 1.01 -11.10 -6.08
C GLU A 220 -0.14 -12.13 -6.04
N MET A 221 -1.39 -11.66 -6.05
CA MET A 221 -2.56 -12.54 -5.92
C MET A 221 -2.68 -13.54 -7.09
N PRO A 222 -2.57 -13.13 -8.37
CA PRO A 222 -2.47 -14.07 -9.48
C PRO A 222 -1.29 -15.03 -9.40
N CYS A 223 -0.10 -14.60 -8.94
CA CYS A 223 1.03 -15.53 -8.74
C CYS A 223 0.66 -16.66 -7.76
N LYS A 224 0.02 -16.31 -6.63
CA LYS A 224 -0.46 -17.29 -5.65
C LYS A 224 -1.53 -18.20 -6.23
N ALA A 225 -2.53 -17.63 -6.90
CA ALA A 225 -3.62 -18.38 -7.52
C ALA A 225 -3.10 -19.36 -8.60
N LEU A 226 -2.09 -18.95 -9.36
CA LEU A 226 -1.42 -19.81 -10.34
C LEU A 226 -0.71 -20.99 -9.64
N CYS A 227 0.05 -20.71 -8.59
CA CYS A 227 0.72 -21.74 -7.78
C CYS A 227 -0.30 -22.74 -7.20
N THR A 228 -1.36 -22.25 -6.56
CA THR A 228 -2.43 -23.10 -6.00
C THR A 228 -3.13 -23.93 -7.07
N SER A 229 -3.46 -23.35 -8.22
CA SER A 229 -4.13 -24.08 -9.31
C SER A 229 -3.26 -25.22 -9.84
N LEU A 230 -1.96 -24.98 -10.01
CA LEU A 230 -1.01 -25.99 -10.46
C LEU A 230 -0.75 -27.06 -9.39
N GLN A 231 -0.72 -26.71 -8.11
CA GLN A 231 -0.65 -27.67 -7.01
C GLN A 231 -1.88 -28.60 -6.99
N LEU A 232 -3.08 -28.03 -7.15
CA LEU A 232 -4.31 -28.83 -7.25
C LEU A 232 -4.29 -29.74 -8.48
N ALA A 233 -3.88 -29.22 -9.64
CA ALA A 233 -3.73 -30.02 -10.86
C ALA A 233 -2.78 -31.22 -10.67
N LYS A 234 -1.68 -31.02 -9.93
CA LYS A 234 -0.69 -32.07 -9.59
C LYS A 234 -1.30 -33.20 -8.74
N MET A 235 -2.28 -32.88 -7.89
CA MET A 235 -2.89 -33.82 -6.95
C MET A 235 -4.07 -34.60 -7.55
N MET A 236 -4.57 -34.20 -8.72
CA MET A 236 -5.72 -34.89 -9.34
C MET A 236 -5.28 -36.15 -10.08
N GLU A 237 -5.91 -37.27 -9.73
CA GLU A 237 -5.80 -38.54 -10.48
C GLU A 237 -6.71 -38.57 -11.71
N ASP A 238 -7.84 -37.86 -11.62
CA ASP A 238 -8.83 -37.75 -12.69
C ASP A 238 -8.38 -36.75 -13.78
N PRO A 239 -8.31 -37.17 -15.06
CA PRO A 239 -7.87 -36.33 -16.16
C PRO A 239 -8.75 -35.09 -16.40
N GLU A 240 -10.06 -35.18 -16.21
CA GLU A 240 -10.99 -34.05 -16.45
C GLU A 240 -10.77 -32.95 -15.42
N SER A 241 -10.66 -33.33 -14.14
CA SER A 241 -10.36 -32.41 -13.05
C SER A 241 -8.97 -31.78 -13.19
N CYS A 242 -7.96 -32.56 -13.57
CA CYS A 242 -6.62 -32.05 -13.86
C CYS A 242 -6.67 -30.99 -14.98
N ALA A 243 -7.37 -31.29 -16.08
CA ALA A 243 -7.53 -30.36 -17.20
C ALA A 243 -8.24 -29.06 -16.80
N MET A 244 -9.24 -29.13 -15.91
CA MET A 244 -9.92 -27.94 -15.37
C MET A 244 -8.96 -27.00 -14.64
N PHE A 245 -8.12 -27.53 -13.74
CA PHE A 245 -7.17 -26.71 -12.98
C PHE A 245 -6.06 -26.15 -13.86
N ILE A 246 -5.58 -26.89 -14.86
CA ILE A 246 -4.60 -26.36 -15.83
C ILE A 246 -5.25 -25.26 -16.69
N GLY A 247 -6.53 -25.41 -17.08
CA GLY A 247 -7.27 -24.36 -17.78
C GLY A 247 -7.40 -23.07 -16.95
N ASN A 248 -7.64 -23.19 -15.64
CA ASN A 248 -7.62 -22.04 -14.73
C ASN A 248 -6.22 -21.42 -14.62
N ALA A 249 -5.17 -22.24 -14.53
CA ALA A 249 -3.79 -21.79 -14.49
C ALA A 249 -3.41 -20.99 -15.76
N ASP A 250 -3.85 -21.41 -16.95
CA ASP A 250 -3.63 -20.68 -18.20
C ASP A 250 -4.30 -19.30 -18.20
N HIS A 251 -5.54 -19.22 -17.70
CA HIS A 251 -6.25 -17.95 -17.56
C HIS A 251 -5.52 -16.98 -16.60
N VAL A 252 -5.15 -17.47 -15.42
CA VAL A 252 -4.43 -16.67 -14.40
C VAL A 252 -3.05 -16.24 -14.90
N SER A 253 -2.32 -17.13 -15.57
CA SER A 253 -1.03 -16.85 -16.19
C SER A 253 -1.13 -15.71 -17.21
N THR A 254 -2.15 -15.75 -18.08
CA THR A 254 -2.39 -14.69 -19.06
C THR A 254 -2.67 -13.35 -18.40
N GLN A 255 -3.50 -13.32 -17.36
CA GLN A 255 -3.80 -12.09 -16.62
C GLN A 255 -2.54 -11.54 -15.93
N LEU A 256 -1.77 -12.41 -15.27
CA LEU A 256 -0.52 -12.04 -14.62
C LEU A 256 0.48 -11.47 -15.61
N GLN A 257 0.61 -12.08 -16.79
CA GLN A 257 1.48 -11.58 -17.87
C GLN A 257 1.14 -10.14 -18.25
N GLN A 258 -0.15 -9.81 -18.37
CA GLN A 258 -0.61 -8.46 -18.68
C GLN A 258 -0.26 -7.44 -17.58
N TYR A 259 -0.47 -7.79 -16.31
CA TYR A 259 -0.08 -6.93 -15.20
C TYR A 259 1.43 -6.71 -15.14
N CYS A 260 2.22 -7.78 -15.31
CA CYS A 260 3.67 -7.68 -15.34
C CYS A 260 4.16 -6.78 -16.49
N GLN A 261 3.56 -6.91 -17.67
CA GLN A 261 3.92 -6.07 -18.83
C GLN A 261 3.61 -4.58 -18.59
N ILE A 262 2.46 -4.26 -18.01
CA ILE A 262 2.12 -2.86 -17.66
C ILE A 262 3.09 -2.33 -16.60
N PHE A 263 3.38 -3.12 -15.57
CA PHE A 263 4.26 -2.69 -14.48
C PHE A 263 5.71 -2.50 -14.93
N ALA A 264 6.19 -3.32 -15.87
CA ALA A 264 7.53 -3.23 -16.44
C ALA A 264 7.74 -2.02 -17.38
N THR A 265 6.68 -1.52 -18.01
CA THR A 265 6.75 -0.46 -19.02
C THR A 265 6.53 0.96 -18.48
N ASP A 266 5.89 1.09 -17.31
CA ASP A 266 5.69 2.38 -16.60
C ASP A 266 6.87 2.74 -15.67
#